data_AF-A0A813DKY7-F1
#
_entry.id   AF-A0A813DKY7-F1
#
_cell.length_a   1.000
_cell.length_b   1.000
_cell.length_c   1.000
_cell.angle_alpha   90.00
_cell.angle_beta   90.00
_cell.angle_gamma   90.00
#
_symmetry.space_group_name_H-M   'P 1'
#
loop_
_entity.id
_entity.type
_entity.pdbx_description
1 polymer ?
#
loop_
_entity_poly.entity_id
_entity_poly.type
_entity_poly.pdbx_seq_one_letter_code
_entity_poly.pdbx_strand_id
1 'polypeptide(L)'
;TSSLVADVSRSAGGGRRSFAALVQVVCNVLENPSEPKFQELWKTNLAIVDVAPCAMLLRRLGFQDLRDRFQLQRSGLRGSEVARLQMALSEYPACRDLVERLAPAIMAVGLEWRKPDGSVSFLPPAHMEGERLADAPPQFLPCPFASAEDADSDLQEALRLSLLQT
;
A
#
# COMPACT_ATOMS: atom_id res chain seq x y z
N THR A 1 13.60 -8.85 12.46
CA THR A 1 12.62 -7.77 12.20
C THR A 1 12.14 -7.21 13.51
N SER A 2 11.60 -8.02 14.42
CA SER A 2 11.28 -7.59 15.79
C SER A 2 12.47 -7.00 16.56
N SER A 3 13.65 -7.62 16.50
CA SER A 3 14.87 -7.06 17.13
C SER A 3 15.26 -5.70 16.55
N LEU A 4 15.17 -5.53 15.24
CA LEU A 4 15.48 -4.27 14.56
C LEU A 4 14.46 -3.18 14.89
N VAL A 5 13.19 -3.52 15.02
CA VAL A 5 12.15 -2.59 15.49
C VAL A 5 12.45 -2.16 16.92
N ALA A 6 12.88 -3.08 17.80
CA ALA A 6 13.32 -2.75 19.14
C ALA A 6 14.59 -1.85 19.16
N ASP A 7 15.50 -2.02 18.21
CA ASP A 7 16.69 -1.17 18.08
C ASP A 7 16.35 0.24 17.56
N VAL A 8 15.40 0.35 16.62
CA VAL A 8 14.88 1.64 16.14
C VAL A 8 14.12 2.36 17.26
N SER A 9 13.30 1.65 18.03
CA SER A 9 12.51 2.25 19.11
C SER A 9 13.38 2.75 20.28
N ARG A 10 14.51 2.08 20.54
CA ARG A 10 15.53 2.48 21.53
C ARG A 10 16.48 3.59 21.06
N SER A 11 16.54 3.87 19.77
CA SER A 11 17.43 4.92 19.24
C SER A 11 16.95 6.30 19.69
N ALA A 12 17.86 7.09 20.27
CA ALA A 12 17.55 8.41 20.83
C ALA A 12 17.08 9.37 19.72
N GLY A 13 15.78 9.64 19.70
CA GLY A 13 15.16 10.66 18.87
C GLY A 13 14.72 10.17 17.48
N GLY A 14 13.47 9.73 17.36
CA GLY A 14 12.79 9.65 16.06
C GLY A 14 12.28 8.29 15.60
N GLY A 15 12.37 7.23 16.43
CA GLY A 15 11.91 5.88 16.05
C GLY A 15 10.52 5.84 15.42
N ARG A 16 9.54 6.59 15.97
CA ARG A 16 8.20 6.71 15.39
C ARG A 16 8.18 7.36 14.00
N ARG A 17 8.96 8.42 13.78
CA ARG A 17 9.06 9.07 12.44
C ARG A 17 9.67 8.11 11.44
N SER A 18 10.68 7.35 11.85
CA SER A 18 11.29 6.31 11.02
C SER A 18 10.30 5.21 10.67
N PHE A 19 9.51 4.73 11.64
CA PHE A 19 8.45 3.76 11.38
C PHE A 19 7.36 4.32 10.47
N ALA A 20 6.94 5.57 10.67
CA ALA A 20 5.94 6.21 9.83
C ALA A 20 6.39 6.30 8.37
N ALA A 21 7.65 6.69 8.16
CA ALA A 21 8.24 6.76 6.82
C ALA A 21 8.43 5.35 6.20
N LEU A 22 8.83 4.35 6.98
CA LEU A 22 8.90 2.95 6.52
C LEU A 22 7.52 2.40 6.11
N VAL A 23 6.50 2.63 6.94
CA VAL A 23 5.13 2.20 6.65
C VAL A 23 4.59 2.91 5.41
N GLN A 24 4.83 4.22 5.28
CA GLN A 24 4.47 4.97 4.08
C GLN A 24 5.10 4.38 2.81
N VAL A 25 6.39 4.03 2.85
CA VAL A 25 7.10 3.40 1.74
C VAL A 25 6.43 2.07 1.36
N VAL A 26 6.12 1.23 2.35
CA VAL A 26 5.47 -0.06 2.11
C VAL A 26 4.08 0.13 1.52
N CYS A 27 3.25 1.02 2.07
CA CYS A 27 1.92 1.34 1.54
C CYS A 27 2.01 1.82 0.08
N ASN A 28 2.91 2.76 -0.22
CA ASN A 28 3.08 3.30 -1.57
C ASN A 28 3.39 2.20 -2.60
N VAL A 29 4.26 1.25 -2.25
CA VAL A 29 4.63 0.13 -3.12
C VAL A 29 3.49 -0.87 -3.27
N LEU A 30 2.75 -1.17 -2.20
CA LEU A 30 1.62 -2.10 -2.26
C LEU A 30 0.41 -1.51 -3.01
N GLU A 31 0.14 -0.22 -2.84
CA GLU A 31 -0.96 0.49 -3.51
C GLU A 31 -0.66 0.76 -4.99
N ASN A 32 0.60 1.04 -5.33
CA ASN A 32 1.02 1.42 -6.68
C ASN A 32 2.26 0.61 -7.13
N PRO A 33 2.15 -0.72 -7.28
CA PRO A 33 3.30 -1.60 -7.54
C PRO A 33 3.99 -1.31 -8.88
N SER A 34 3.24 -0.84 -9.87
CA SER A 34 3.76 -0.52 -11.21
C SER A 34 4.47 0.84 -11.27
N GLU A 35 4.40 1.66 -10.23
CA GLU A 35 4.91 3.03 -10.30
C GLU A 35 6.40 3.10 -9.88
N PRO A 36 7.32 3.46 -10.79
CA PRO A 36 8.76 3.36 -10.55
C PRO A 36 9.24 4.30 -9.45
N LYS A 37 8.56 5.43 -9.23
CA LYS A 37 8.91 6.41 -8.18
C LYS A 37 8.81 5.83 -6.77
N PHE A 38 8.02 4.78 -6.57
CA PHE A 38 7.88 4.10 -5.27
C PHE A 38 8.83 2.91 -5.14
N GLN A 39 9.40 2.46 -6.25
CA GLN A 39 10.42 1.42 -6.27
C GLN A 39 11.82 1.98 -5.97
N GLU A 40 12.01 3.30 -6.03
CA GLU A 40 13.29 3.97 -5.74
C GLU A 40 13.16 5.01 -4.62
N LEU A 41 14.00 4.89 -3.59
CA LEU A 41 14.01 5.78 -2.43
C LEU A 41 15.37 6.45 -2.28
N TRP A 42 15.42 7.75 -2.53
CA TRP A 42 16.65 8.53 -2.40
C TRP A 42 17.03 8.74 -0.94
N LYS A 43 18.29 8.49 -0.58
CA LYS A 43 18.77 8.61 0.80
C LYS A 43 18.69 10.05 1.33
N THR A 44 18.81 11.04 0.45
CA THR A 44 18.65 12.46 0.78
C THR A 44 17.24 12.83 1.21
N ASN A 45 16.23 12.09 0.73
CA ASN A 45 14.81 12.38 0.97
C ASN A 45 14.24 11.53 2.11
N LEU A 46 14.94 10.46 2.47
CA LEU A 46 14.58 9.59 3.57
C LEU A 46 15.08 10.22 4.88
N ALA A 47 14.16 10.80 5.65
CA ALA A 47 14.38 11.19 7.05
C ALA A 47 14.71 9.99 7.98
N ILE A 48 15.03 8.83 7.41
CA ILE A 48 15.21 7.52 8.03
C ILE A 48 16.69 7.04 7.98
N VAL A 49 17.54 7.67 7.16
CA VAL A 49 18.86 7.09 6.77
C VAL A 49 19.91 7.17 7.87
N ASP A 50 19.74 8.06 8.84
CA ASP A 50 20.70 8.20 9.95
C ASP A 50 20.62 7.07 11.00
N VAL A 51 19.66 6.15 10.85
CA VAL A 51 19.46 5.03 11.78
C VAL A 51 19.75 3.71 11.08
N ALA A 52 20.96 3.14 11.29
CA ALA A 52 21.39 1.88 10.70
C ALA A 52 20.37 0.71 10.79
N PRO A 53 19.61 0.55 11.89
CA PRO A 53 18.50 -0.39 11.97
C PRO A 53 17.40 -0.21 10.91
N CYS A 54 17.12 1.01 10.47
CA CYS A 54 16.10 1.28 9.44
C CYS A 54 16.56 0.83 8.04
N ALA A 55 17.83 1.06 7.70
CA ALA A 55 18.43 0.53 6.48
C ALA A 55 18.43 -1.00 6.46
N MET A 56 18.62 -1.65 7.61
CA MET A 56 18.46 -3.11 7.74
C MET A 56 17.00 -3.56 7.55
N LEU A 57 16.02 -2.80 8.05
CA LEU A 57 14.61 -3.09 7.83
C LEU A 57 14.24 -2.99 6.34
N LEU A 58 14.65 -1.93 5.64
CA LEU A 58 14.46 -1.79 4.19
C LEU A 58 15.04 -2.98 3.42
N ARG A 59 16.26 -3.41 3.77
CA ARG A 59 16.89 -4.58 3.15
C ARG A 59 16.09 -5.86 3.36
N ARG A 60 15.51 -6.06 4.54
CA ARG A 60 14.64 -7.21 4.82
C ARG A 60 13.32 -7.14 4.07
N LEU A 61 12.75 -5.95 3.93
CA LEU A 61 11.50 -5.74 3.18
C LEU A 61 11.65 -6.02 1.69
N GLY A 62 12.88 -6.09 1.16
CA GLY A 62 13.15 -6.39 -0.24
C GLY A 62 13.82 -5.25 -1.01
N PHE A 63 14.29 -4.21 -0.33
CA PHE A 63 15.08 -3.16 -0.98
C PHE A 63 16.56 -3.51 -1.02
N GLN A 64 17.21 -3.23 -2.13
CA GLN A 64 18.64 -3.22 -2.27
C GLN A 64 19.21 -1.87 -1.86
N ASP A 65 20.25 -1.89 -1.02
CA ASP A 65 20.98 -0.69 -0.61
C ASP A 65 22.02 -0.36 -1.70
N LEU A 66 21.81 0.75 -2.40
CA LEU A 66 22.75 1.35 -3.34
C LEU A 66 23.43 2.56 -2.69
N ARG A 67 24.47 3.11 -3.31
CA ARG A 67 25.28 4.18 -2.70
C ARG A 67 24.43 5.37 -2.23
N ASP A 68 23.52 5.84 -3.08
CA ASP A 68 22.71 7.05 -2.96
C ASP A 68 21.20 6.81 -2.76
N ARG A 69 20.73 5.57 -2.94
CA ARG A 69 19.31 5.21 -2.89
C ARG A 69 19.07 3.78 -2.42
N PHE A 70 17.84 3.48 -2.04
CA PHE A 70 17.34 2.12 -1.88
C PHE A 70 16.44 1.78 -3.07
N GLN A 71 16.65 0.65 -3.72
CA GLN A 71 15.88 0.22 -4.89
C GLN A 71 15.17 -1.10 -4.59
N LEU A 72 13.87 -1.19 -4.90
CA LEU A 72 13.11 -2.42 -4.73
C LEU A 72 13.67 -3.53 -5.63
N GLN A 73 13.90 -4.71 -5.06
CA GLN A 73 14.37 -5.87 -5.81
C GLN A 73 13.30 -6.31 -6.84
N ARG A 74 13.73 -6.98 -7.91
CA ARG A 74 12.81 -7.58 -8.91
C ARG A 74 11.81 -8.57 -8.31
N SER A 75 12.16 -9.17 -7.17
CA SER A 75 11.28 -10.04 -6.39
C SER A 75 10.15 -9.29 -5.67
N GLY A 76 10.18 -7.96 -5.66
CA GLY A 76 9.21 -7.12 -4.96
C GLY A 76 9.39 -7.14 -3.44
N LEU A 77 8.35 -6.66 -2.75
CA LEU A 77 8.28 -6.67 -1.30
C LEU A 77 8.16 -8.10 -0.77
N ARG A 78 8.90 -8.39 0.30
CA ARG A 78 8.82 -9.67 1.00
C ARG A 78 7.63 -9.64 1.96
N GLY A 79 6.49 -10.16 1.53
CA GLY A 79 5.25 -10.14 2.32
C GLY A 79 5.38 -10.71 3.74
N SER A 80 6.20 -11.75 3.92
CA SER A 80 6.50 -12.31 5.24
C SER A 80 7.25 -11.35 6.16
N GLU A 81 8.09 -10.47 5.62
CA GLU A 81 8.81 -9.44 6.39
C GLU A 81 7.93 -8.22 6.66
N VAL A 82 7.01 -7.88 5.74
CA VAL A 82 5.97 -6.87 5.96
C VAL A 82 5.04 -7.28 7.11
N ALA A 83 4.59 -8.54 7.14
CA ALA A 83 3.80 -9.07 8.25
C ALA A 83 4.57 -9.07 9.58
N ARG A 84 5.86 -9.44 9.56
CA ARG A 84 6.73 -9.36 10.76
C ARG A 84 6.94 -7.92 11.23
N LEU A 85 6.98 -6.94 10.32
CA LEU A 85 7.06 -5.52 10.66
C LEU A 85 5.76 -5.07 11.34
N GLN A 86 4.60 -5.40 10.77
CA GLN A 86 3.30 -5.07 11.35
C GLN A 86 3.15 -5.65 12.77
N MET A 87 3.51 -6.93 12.95
CA MET A 87 3.52 -7.59 14.25
C MET A 87 4.44 -6.89 15.23
N ALA A 88 5.69 -6.60 14.83
CA ALA A 88 6.63 -5.91 15.71
C ALA A 88 6.14 -4.51 16.10
N LEU A 89 5.49 -3.77 15.19
CA LEU A 89 4.91 -2.45 15.50
C LEU A 89 3.70 -2.54 16.44
N SER A 90 2.94 -3.63 16.42
CA SER A 90 1.77 -3.82 17.30
C SER A 90 2.14 -3.93 18.78
N GLU A 91 3.40 -4.27 19.09
CA GLU A 91 3.94 -4.28 20.46
C GLU A 91 4.15 -2.85 21.02
N TYR A 92 4.09 -1.82 20.17
CA TYR A 92 4.31 -0.43 20.54
C TYR A 92 3.01 0.38 20.42
N PRO A 93 2.35 0.73 21.55
CA PRO A 93 1.08 1.47 21.53
C PRO A 93 1.12 2.78 20.73
N ALA A 94 2.28 3.45 20.72
CA ALA A 94 2.50 4.69 19.99
C ALA A 94 2.55 4.54 18.45
N CYS A 95 2.55 3.31 17.93
CA CYS A 95 2.58 2.98 16.51
C CYS A 95 1.27 2.34 16.03
N ARG A 96 0.22 2.32 16.86
CA ARG A 96 -1.06 1.70 16.53
C ARG A 96 -1.68 2.26 15.24
N ASP A 97 -1.59 3.57 15.06
CA ASP A 97 -2.03 4.28 13.85
C ASP A 97 -1.31 3.78 12.59
N LEU A 98 -0.03 3.44 12.71
CA LEU A 98 0.77 2.91 11.60
C LEU A 98 0.37 1.48 11.25
N VAL A 99 0.04 0.66 12.26
CA VAL A 99 -0.44 -0.72 12.07
C VAL A 99 -1.82 -0.72 11.40
N GLU A 100 -2.71 0.18 11.83
CA GLU A 100 -4.06 0.36 11.25
C GLU A 100 -3.98 0.77 9.77
N ARG A 101 -3.02 1.64 9.44
CA ARG A 101 -2.78 2.06 8.06
C ARG A 101 -2.19 0.96 7.17
N LEU A 102 -1.32 0.12 7.72
CA LEU A 102 -0.64 -0.93 6.97
C LEU A 102 -1.56 -2.14 6.67
N ALA A 103 -2.53 -2.40 7.55
CA ALA A 103 -3.46 -3.53 7.43
C ALA A 103 -4.22 -3.62 6.09
N PRO A 104 -4.90 -2.57 5.58
CA PRO A 104 -5.63 -2.66 4.31
C PRO A 104 -4.71 -2.91 3.12
N ALA A 105 -3.51 -2.31 3.11
CA ALA A 105 -2.53 -2.51 2.06
C ALA A 105 -2.01 -3.96 2.02
N ILE A 106 -1.80 -4.58 3.19
CA ILE A 106 -1.42 -5.98 3.31
C ILE A 106 -2.55 -6.92 2.83
N MET A 107 -3.80 -6.65 3.21
CA MET A 107 -4.96 -7.43 2.79
C MET A 107 -5.17 -7.40 1.28
N ALA A 108 -5.00 -6.24 0.65
CA ALA A 108 -5.19 -6.07 -0.79
C ALA A 108 -4.24 -6.97 -1.62
N VAL A 109 -3.09 -7.33 -1.06
CA VAL A 109 -2.08 -8.20 -1.71
C VAL A 109 -2.23 -9.68 -1.28
N GLY A 110 -3.32 -10.03 -0.58
CA GLY A 110 -3.61 -11.41 -0.17
C GLY A 110 -2.66 -11.93 0.92
N LEU A 111 -1.96 -11.02 1.61
CA LEU A 111 -1.12 -11.38 2.74
C LEU A 111 -2.01 -11.44 3.99
N GLU A 112 -2.37 -12.65 4.43
CA GLU A 112 -3.07 -12.80 5.70
C GLU A 112 -2.08 -12.85 6.86
N TRP A 113 -2.35 -12.07 7.91
CA TRP A 113 -1.64 -12.21 9.18
C TRP A 113 -2.60 -12.64 10.29
N ARG A 114 -2.16 -13.61 11.08
CA ARG A 114 -2.85 -14.10 12.28
C ARG A 114 -1.93 -13.89 13.47
N LYS A 115 -2.47 -13.40 14.59
CA LYS A 115 -1.73 -13.34 15.84
C LYS A 115 -1.40 -14.77 16.32
N PRO A 116 -0.35 -14.93 17.14
CA PRO A 116 0.01 -16.22 17.73
C PRO A 116 -1.07 -16.80 18.67
N ASP A 117 -2.02 -15.98 19.15
CA ASP A 117 -3.19 -16.43 19.92
C ASP A 117 -4.32 -17.02 19.03
N GLY A 118 -4.10 -17.10 17.71
CA GLY A 118 -5.09 -17.55 16.74
C GLY A 118 -6.13 -16.49 16.38
N SER A 119 -6.12 -15.34 17.06
CA SER A 119 -7.00 -14.22 16.72
C SER A 119 -6.51 -13.55 15.43
N VAL A 120 -7.47 -13.22 14.58
CA VAL A 120 -7.19 -12.38 13.42
C VAL A 120 -7.36 -10.95 13.91
N SER A 121 -6.26 -10.21 14.05
CA SER A 121 -6.38 -8.76 14.29
C SER A 121 -6.61 -8.05 12.99
N PHE A 122 -7.80 -8.25 12.45
CA PHE A 122 -8.41 -7.20 11.66
C PHE A 122 -9.05 -6.23 12.64
N LEU A 123 -8.56 -5.00 12.66
CA LEU A 123 -9.53 -3.91 12.73
C LEU A 123 -10.21 -3.94 11.36
N PRO A 124 -11.46 -4.40 11.25
CA PRO A 124 -12.24 -4.07 10.06
C PRO A 124 -12.21 -2.55 9.91
N PRO A 125 -12.22 -2.01 8.67
CA PRO A 125 -12.45 -0.58 8.51
C PRO A 125 -13.71 -0.25 9.33
N ALA A 126 -13.62 0.71 10.25
CA ALA A 126 -14.74 1.17 11.07
C ALA A 126 -15.79 1.95 10.22
N HIS A 127 -16.07 1.45 9.02
CA HIS A 127 -17.05 1.95 8.05
C HIS A 127 -17.77 0.80 7.32
N MET A 128 -17.95 -0.36 7.97
CA MET A 128 -18.94 -1.36 7.54
C MET A 128 -19.92 -1.70 8.67
N GLU A 129 -20.35 -0.68 9.43
CA GLU A 129 -21.60 -0.77 10.21
C GLU A 129 -22.65 0.11 9.52
N GLY A 130 -23.61 -0.55 8.87
CA GLY A 130 -24.66 0.03 8.02
C GLY A 130 -24.36 -0.31 6.56
N GLU A 131 -24.91 -1.36 5.99
CA GLU A 131 -26.35 -1.53 5.82
C GLU A 131 -26.84 -2.95 6.16
N ARG A 132 -27.94 -2.94 6.91
CA ARG A 132 -28.78 -4.11 7.17
C ARG A 132 -29.35 -4.67 5.87
N LEU A 133 -29.48 -5.99 5.86
CA LEU A 133 -30.58 -6.74 5.25
C LEU A 133 -31.73 -5.86 4.74
N ALA A 134 -31.89 -5.78 3.42
CA ALA A 134 -33.17 -5.50 2.79
C ALA A 134 -33.39 -6.56 1.70
N ASP A 135 -34.17 -7.57 2.10
CA ASP A 135 -34.82 -8.54 1.24
C ASP A 135 -35.80 -7.79 0.33
N ALA A 136 -35.46 -7.61 -0.95
CA ALA A 136 -36.39 -7.12 -1.96
C ALA A 136 -36.06 -7.74 -3.33
N PRO A 137 -37.06 -8.27 -4.07
CA PRO A 137 -36.85 -8.95 -5.33
C PRO A 137 -36.46 -7.97 -6.45
N PRO A 138 -35.77 -8.43 -7.52
CA PRO A 138 -35.29 -7.55 -8.58
C PRO A 138 -36.49 -7.05 -9.41
N GLN A 139 -36.86 -5.79 -9.20
CA GLN A 139 -37.79 -5.09 -10.10
C GLN A 139 -37.00 -4.37 -11.19
N PHE A 140 -37.19 -4.87 -12.40
CA PHE A 140 -36.87 -4.21 -13.66
C PHE A 140 -37.65 -2.89 -13.82
N LEU A 141 -37.04 -1.96 -14.59
CA LEU A 141 -37.57 -0.77 -15.30
C LEU A 141 -37.10 0.61 -14.76
N PRO A 142 -37.11 1.68 -15.58
CA PRO A 142 -35.98 2.09 -16.43
C PRO A 142 -35.48 3.49 -16.03
N CYS A 143 -34.20 3.80 -16.25
CA CYS A 143 -33.74 5.20 -16.15
C CYS A 143 -34.05 5.95 -17.46
N PRO A 144 -34.86 7.02 -17.45
CA PRO A 144 -35.02 7.90 -18.59
C PRO A 144 -33.94 8.99 -18.57
N PHE A 145 -33.11 8.96 -19.62
CA PHE A 145 -32.34 10.03 -20.26
C PHE A 145 -32.10 11.38 -19.55
N ALA A 146 -30.81 11.75 -19.49
CA ALA A 146 -30.28 13.01 -20.03
C ALA A 146 -28.76 12.83 -20.27
N SER A 147 -28.37 12.37 -21.46
CA SER A 147 -27.71 13.16 -22.53
C SER A 147 -26.28 13.62 -22.23
N ALA A 148 -25.33 12.87 -22.80
CA ALA A 148 -24.07 13.35 -23.34
C ALA A 148 -23.67 12.40 -24.49
N GLU A 149 -24.54 12.33 -25.51
CA GLU A 149 -24.15 11.93 -26.86
C GLU A 149 -23.50 13.17 -27.49
N ASP A 150 -22.23 13.06 -27.90
CA ASP A 150 -21.55 13.85 -28.97
C ASP A 150 -20.03 13.86 -28.74
N ALA A 151 -19.39 12.69 -28.81
CA ALA A 151 -17.91 12.63 -28.88
C ALA A 151 -17.35 11.51 -29.77
N ASP A 152 -18.18 10.72 -30.45
CA ASP A 152 -17.70 9.54 -31.21
C ASP A 152 -18.03 9.55 -32.72
N SER A 153 -18.83 10.51 -33.22
CA SER A 153 -19.16 10.57 -34.66
C SER A 153 -18.04 11.15 -35.51
N ASP A 154 -17.31 12.17 -35.03
CA ASP A 154 -16.24 12.81 -35.81
C ASP A 154 -15.03 11.87 -36.03
N LEU A 155 -14.74 11.00 -35.07
CA LEU A 155 -13.61 10.09 -35.14
C LEU A 155 -13.88 8.92 -36.11
N GLN A 156 -15.13 8.45 -36.16
CA GLN A 156 -15.54 7.39 -37.07
C GLN A 156 -15.64 7.88 -38.52
N GLU A 157 -16.03 9.13 -38.75
CA GLU A 157 -16.08 9.70 -40.11
C GLU A 157 -14.66 9.98 -40.66
N ALA A 158 -13.72 10.42 -39.80
CA ALA A 158 -12.32 10.58 -40.16
C ALA A 158 -11.65 9.26 -40.57
N LEU A 159 -11.95 8.16 -39.86
CA LEU A 159 -11.47 6.82 -40.21
C LEU A 159 -12.07 6.31 -41.53
N ARG A 160 -13.33 6.65 -41.81
CA ARG A 160 -14.01 6.23 -43.05
C ARG A 160 -13.44 6.92 -44.29
N LEU A 161 -13.11 8.21 -44.20
CA LEU A 161 -12.53 8.96 -45.33
C LEU A 161 -11.09 8.54 -45.64
N SER A 162 -10.33 8.13 -44.64
CA SER A 162 -8.94 7.67 -44.84
C SER A 162 -8.82 6.31 -45.55
N LEU A 163 -9.90 5.53 -45.62
CA LEU A 163 -9.94 4.19 -46.22
C LEU A 163 -10.37 4.19 -47.70
N LEU A 164 -10.76 5.34 -48.25
CA LEU A 164 -11.20 5.50 -49.64
C LEU A 164 -10.16 6.19 -50.54
N GLN A 165 -8.96 6.50 -50.03
CA GLN A 165 -7.87 7.16 -50.79
C GLN A 165 -6.67 6.25 -51.11
N THR A 166 -6.86 4.93 -51.19
CA THR A 166 -5.89 4.00 -51.78
C THR A 166 -6.49 3.26 -52.96
#